data_AF-A0A2V1BFW2-F1
#
_entry.id   AF-A0A2V1BFW2-F1
#
_cell.length_a   1.000
_cell.length_b   1.000
_cell.length_c   1.000
_cell.angle_alpha   90.00
_cell.angle_beta   90.00
_cell.angle_gamma   90.00
#
_symmetry.space_group_name_H-M   'P 1'
#
loop_
_entity.id
_entity.type
_entity.pdbx_description
1 polymer ?
#
loop_
_entity_poly.entity_id
_entity_poly.type
_entity_poly.pdbx_seq_one_letter_code
_entity_poly.pdbx_strand_id
1 'polypeptide(L)'
;MQFSISVSASLLALSLIVAPIIAAPTELISTADTHILLTVYSSDDYGGTKTTFSGMYSTCYGIPDEFQTKIKSLKLGDEVKSCHLYKQAGCSKPGGQVIYREDEKDVSLSKVVSVECFHGSDA
;
A
#
# COMPACT_ATOMS: atom_id res chain seq x y z
N MET A 1 29.00 68.30 17.60
CA MET A 1 27.58 68.62 17.40
C MET A 1 27.48 69.43 16.12
N GLN A 2 26.97 68.86 15.03
CA GLN A 2 26.52 69.62 13.87
C GLN A 2 25.43 68.81 13.16
N PHE A 3 24.27 69.43 13.07
CA PHE A 3 23.04 68.92 12.47
C PHE A 3 23.14 68.96 10.95
N SER A 4 22.57 67.98 10.28
CA SER A 4 22.08 68.13 8.90
C SER A 4 20.83 67.28 8.73
N ILE A 5 19.70 67.97 8.76
CA ILE A 5 18.39 67.49 8.35
C ILE A 5 18.34 67.70 6.83
N SER A 6 18.06 66.65 6.06
CA SER A 6 17.69 66.79 4.66
C SER A 6 16.33 66.14 4.44
N VAL A 7 15.36 66.99 4.13
CA VAL A 7 14.00 66.67 3.72
C VAL A 7 14.03 66.26 2.25
N SER A 8 13.28 65.22 1.85
CA SER A 8 12.30 65.32 0.76
C SER A 8 11.74 63.99 0.28
N ALA A 9 10.50 64.11 -0.21
CA ALA A 9 9.84 63.34 -1.26
C ALA A 9 9.02 62.13 -0.82
N SER A 10 7.75 62.42 -0.52
CA SER A 10 6.62 61.52 -0.70
C SER A 10 6.61 60.93 -2.12
N LEU A 11 6.51 59.61 -2.22
CA LEU A 11 5.98 58.91 -3.38
C LEU A 11 4.95 57.90 -2.87
N LEU A 12 3.68 58.21 -3.15
CA LEU A 12 2.57 57.28 -3.07
C LEU A 12 2.82 56.15 -4.06
N ALA A 13 3.31 55.01 -3.58
CA ALA A 13 3.33 53.77 -4.36
C ALA A 13 2.07 52.96 -3.99
N LEU A 14 0.98 53.28 -4.68
CA LEU A 14 -0.18 52.40 -4.80
C LEU A 14 0.20 51.30 -5.79
N SER A 15 0.45 50.07 -5.35
CA SER A 15 0.49 48.95 -6.29
C SER A 15 0.37 47.59 -5.64
N LEU A 16 -0.81 47.01 -5.91
CA LEU A 16 -1.13 45.60 -6.13
C LEU A 16 -0.80 44.59 -5.01
N ILE A 17 -1.87 44.20 -4.32
CA ILE A 17 -2.01 42.92 -3.66
C ILE A 17 -1.89 41.83 -4.74
N VAL A 18 -0.69 41.29 -4.92
CA VAL A 18 -0.51 40.03 -5.64
C VAL A 18 -0.88 38.93 -4.65
N ALA A 19 -2.13 38.48 -4.70
CA ALA A 19 -2.51 37.25 -4.02
C ALA A 19 -1.70 36.10 -4.65
N PRO A 20 -0.94 35.32 -3.89
CA PRO A 20 -0.35 34.11 -4.42
C PRO A 20 -1.49 33.15 -4.77
N ILE A 21 -1.68 32.93 -6.07
CA ILE A 21 -2.40 31.75 -6.56
C ILE A 21 -1.50 30.58 -6.17
N ILE A 22 -1.71 30.04 -4.97
CA ILE A 22 -1.19 28.73 -4.61
C ILE A 22 -2.04 27.78 -5.45
N ALA A 23 -1.56 27.50 -6.67
CA ALA A 23 -1.95 26.32 -7.39
C ALA A 23 -1.58 25.15 -6.49
N ALA A 24 -2.58 24.63 -5.76
CA ALA A 24 -2.45 23.36 -5.10
C ALA A 24 -1.96 22.36 -6.16
N PRO A 25 -0.96 21.53 -5.85
CA PRO A 25 -0.60 20.47 -6.77
C PRO A 25 -1.87 19.66 -7.00
N THR A 26 -2.32 19.62 -8.25
CA THR A 26 -3.26 18.60 -8.70
C THR A 26 -2.46 17.31 -8.61
N GLU A 27 -2.51 16.66 -7.44
CA GLU A 27 -2.12 15.28 -7.32
C GLU A 27 -3.04 14.54 -8.29
N LEU A 28 -2.49 14.21 -9.45
CA LEU A 28 -3.04 13.21 -10.34
C LEU A 28 -3.20 11.97 -9.46
N ILE A 29 -4.42 11.74 -8.98
CA ILE A 29 -4.82 10.46 -8.41
C ILE A 29 -4.71 9.51 -9.59
N SER A 30 -3.52 8.95 -9.78
CA SER A 30 -3.33 7.73 -10.52
C SER A 30 -4.27 6.75 -9.84
N THR A 31 -5.36 6.41 -10.52
CA THR A 31 -6.11 5.19 -10.24
C THR A 31 -5.13 4.05 -10.44
N ALA A 32 -4.27 3.82 -9.44
CA ALA A 32 -3.48 2.62 -9.37
C ALA A 32 -4.50 1.51 -9.36
N ASP A 33 -4.56 0.74 -10.44
CA ASP A 33 -5.35 -0.47 -10.54
C ASP A 33 -5.03 -1.34 -9.32
N THR A 34 -5.89 -1.26 -8.31
CA THR A 34 -5.76 -2.08 -7.11
C THR A 34 -6.44 -3.39 -7.41
N HIS A 35 -5.66 -4.37 -7.85
CA HIS A 35 -6.13 -5.73 -8.08
C HIS A 35 -6.32 -6.43 -6.73
N ILE A 36 -7.35 -7.26 -6.61
CA ILE A 36 -7.45 -8.19 -5.49
C ILE A 36 -6.33 -9.22 -5.68
N LEU A 37 -5.45 -9.35 -4.67
CA LEU A 37 -4.31 -10.27 -4.72
C LEU A 37 -4.63 -11.58 -4.01
N LEU A 38 -5.18 -11.49 -2.80
CA LEU A 38 -5.44 -12.64 -1.95
C LEU A 38 -6.57 -12.30 -0.98
N THR A 39 -7.49 -13.23 -0.75
CA THR A 39 -8.39 -13.20 0.40
C THR A 39 -8.09 -14.39 1.29
N VAL A 40 -7.88 -14.16 2.58
CA VAL A 40 -7.65 -15.23 3.57
C VAL A 40 -8.80 -15.29 4.55
N TYR A 41 -9.09 -16.50 5.02
CA TYR A 41 -10.23 -16.81 5.86
C TYR A 41 -9.78 -17.49 7.15
N SER A 42 -10.49 -17.23 8.24
CA SER A 42 -10.17 -17.79 9.55
C SER A 42 -10.72 -19.21 9.79
N SER A 43 -11.45 -19.75 8.81
CA SER A 43 -12.05 -21.08 8.86
C SER A 43 -11.93 -21.76 7.51
N ASP A 44 -12.12 -23.08 7.51
CA ASP A 44 -12.10 -23.89 6.31
C ASP A 44 -13.28 -23.54 5.38
N ASP A 45 -13.24 -24.00 4.14
CA ASP A 45 -14.30 -23.81 3.13
C ASP A 45 -14.72 -22.33 2.91
N TYR A 46 -13.78 -21.40 3.11
CA TYR A 46 -13.96 -19.95 2.92
C TYR A 46 -14.96 -19.31 3.91
N GLY A 47 -15.07 -19.89 5.11
CA GLY A 47 -15.92 -19.40 6.20
C GLY A 47 -15.24 -18.43 7.17
N GLY A 48 -16.00 -17.98 8.16
CA GLY A 48 -15.49 -17.17 9.28
C GLY A 48 -15.13 -15.73 8.92
N THR A 49 -14.25 -15.13 9.72
CA THR A 49 -13.71 -13.79 9.44
C THR A 49 -12.71 -13.85 8.28
N LYS A 50 -12.69 -12.80 7.46
CA LYS A 50 -11.80 -12.73 6.31
C LYS A 50 -11.09 -11.38 6.22
N THR A 51 -9.94 -11.38 5.56
CA THR A 51 -9.27 -10.15 5.13
C THR A 51 -8.83 -10.29 3.68
N THR A 52 -8.92 -9.18 2.94
CA THR A 52 -8.58 -9.11 1.52
C THR A 52 -7.39 -8.17 1.35
N PHE A 53 -6.37 -8.68 0.67
CA PHE A 53 -5.19 -7.94 0.26
C PHE A 53 -5.39 -7.51 -1.18
N SER A 54 -5.37 -6.20 -1.41
CA SER A 54 -5.43 -5.60 -2.74
C SER A 54 -4.24 -4.68 -2.95
N GLY A 55 -3.73 -4.62 -4.18
CA GLY A 55 -2.59 -3.77 -4.50
C GLY A 55 -1.87 -4.18 -5.76
N MET A 56 -0.58 -3.86 -5.82
CA MET A 56 0.31 -4.15 -6.93
C MET A 56 0.91 -5.54 -6.79
N TYR A 57 1.09 -6.22 -7.92
CA TYR A 57 1.84 -7.47 -7.98
C TYR A 57 3.31 -7.27 -7.58
N SER A 58 3.97 -8.35 -7.16
CA SER A 58 5.37 -8.39 -6.71
C SER A 58 5.69 -7.39 -5.60
N THR A 59 4.67 -6.98 -4.85
CA THR A 59 4.79 -6.09 -3.68
C THR A 59 4.58 -6.91 -2.43
N CYS A 60 5.41 -6.63 -1.42
CA CYS A 60 5.35 -7.31 -0.14
C CYS A 60 4.37 -6.61 0.80
N TYR A 61 3.35 -7.34 1.25
CA TYR A 61 2.34 -6.85 2.18
C TYR A 61 2.47 -7.57 3.53
N GLY A 62 2.29 -6.82 4.62
CA GLY A 62 2.22 -7.39 5.96
C GLY A 62 0.83 -7.95 6.25
N ILE A 63 0.77 -9.12 6.90
CA ILE A 63 -0.47 -9.69 7.41
C ILE A 63 -0.76 -9.06 8.78
N PRO A 64 -1.97 -8.51 9.01
CA PRO A 64 -2.37 -8.01 10.32
C PRO A 64 -2.22 -9.08 11.41
N ASP A 65 -1.72 -8.69 12.58
CA ASP A 65 -1.43 -9.60 13.71
C ASP A 65 -2.58 -10.54 14.05
N GLU A 66 -3.81 -10.04 13.95
CA GLU A 66 -5.04 -10.80 14.23
C GLU A 66 -5.28 -11.99 13.29
N PHE A 67 -4.70 -11.98 12.08
CA PHE A 67 -4.82 -13.03 11.07
C PHE A 67 -3.57 -13.92 10.98
N GLN A 68 -2.42 -13.52 11.52
CA GLN A 68 -1.14 -14.21 11.29
C GLN A 68 -1.15 -15.70 11.65
N THR A 69 -1.96 -16.12 12.63
CA THR A 69 -2.06 -17.52 13.09
C THR A 69 -3.43 -18.14 12.84
N LYS A 70 -4.32 -17.46 12.12
CA LYS A 70 -5.72 -17.87 11.96
C LYS A 70 -6.09 -18.31 10.55
N ILE A 71 -5.21 -18.16 9.57
CA ILE A 71 -5.51 -18.51 8.17
C ILE A 71 -5.76 -20.02 8.06
N LYS A 72 -6.95 -20.38 7.56
CA LYS A 72 -7.45 -21.75 7.38
C LYS A 72 -7.92 -22.05 5.97
N SER A 73 -8.28 -21.03 5.20
CA SER A 73 -8.47 -21.16 3.76
C SER A 73 -8.10 -19.84 3.06
N LEU A 74 -7.90 -19.89 1.74
CA LEU A 74 -7.51 -18.72 0.94
C LEU A 74 -8.05 -18.78 -0.48
N LYS A 75 -8.29 -17.60 -1.05
CA LYS A 75 -8.66 -17.41 -2.47
C LYS A 75 -7.71 -16.44 -3.14
N LEU A 76 -7.23 -16.81 -4.31
CA LEU A 76 -6.43 -15.93 -5.15
C LEU A 76 -7.35 -14.95 -5.90
N GLY A 77 -6.82 -13.78 -6.26
CA GLY A 77 -7.51 -12.91 -7.21
C GLY A 77 -7.49 -13.49 -8.63
N ASP A 78 -8.42 -13.06 -9.47
CA ASP A 78 -8.64 -13.64 -10.81
C ASP A 78 -7.39 -13.60 -11.72
N GLU A 79 -6.53 -12.60 -11.54
CA GLU A 79 -5.31 -12.40 -12.34
C GLU A 79 -4.03 -12.88 -11.63
N VAL A 80 -4.16 -13.45 -10.43
CA VAL A 80 -3.02 -13.87 -9.61
C VAL A 80 -2.62 -15.30 -9.97
N LYS A 81 -1.37 -15.48 -10.40
CA LYS A 81 -0.81 -16.79 -10.72
C LYS A 81 -0.30 -17.53 -9.50
N SER A 82 0.29 -16.79 -8.57
CA SER A 82 0.80 -17.36 -7.33
C SER A 82 0.93 -16.32 -6.23
N CYS A 83 0.66 -16.72 -5.00
CA CYS A 83 1.02 -15.97 -3.81
C CYS A 83 2.03 -16.74 -2.96
N HIS A 84 3.06 -16.03 -2.50
CA HIS A 84 4.06 -16.52 -1.57
C HIS A 84 3.73 -15.97 -0.19
N LEU A 85 3.52 -16.86 0.77
CA LEU A 85 3.24 -16.52 2.17
C LEU A 85 4.50 -16.79 2.99
N TYR A 86 4.96 -15.80 3.75
CA TYR A 86 6.21 -15.83 4.51
C TYR A 86 5.95 -15.84 6.01
N LYS A 87 6.73 -16.62 6.77
CA LYS A 87 6.62 -16.70 8.25
C LYS A 87 7.29 -15.54 8.99
N GLN A 88 7.97 -14.64 8.27
CA GLN A 88 8.73 -13.53 8.80
C GLN A 88 8.28 -12.21 8.16
N ALA A 89 8.62 -11.09 8.80
CA ALA A 89 8.35 -9.78 8.24
C ALA A 89 9.21 -9.53 7.00
N GLY A 90 8.56 -9.06 5.94
CA GLY A 90 9.20 -8.84 4.65
C GLY A 90 9.29 -10.10 3.78
N CYS A 91 9.46 -9.89 2.48
CA CYS A 91 9.44 -10.93 1.47
C CYS A 91 10.88 -11.26 1.04
N SER A 92 11.69 -11.61 2.04
CA SER A 92 13.07 -12.04 1.83
C SER A 92 13.11 -13.54 1.54
N LYS A 93 13.88 -13.92 0.53
CA LYS A 93 13.92 -15.28 -0.03
C LYS A 93 14.49 -16.43 0.84
N PRO A 94 15.12 -16.29 2.04
CA PRO A 94 15.61 -17.47 2.72
C PRO A 94 14.59 -18.03 3.73
N GLY A 95 13.95 -19.14 3.33
CA GLY A 95 13.37 -20.15 4.22
C GLY A 95 11.97 -19.85 4.78
N GLY A 96 11.06 -20.82 4.63
CA GLY A 96 9.74 -20.77 5.28
C GLY A 96 8.63 -20.13 4.44
N GLN A 97 8.84 -19.86 3.16
CA GLN A 97 7.75 -19.45 2.27
C GLN A 97 6.86 -20.64 1.89
N VAL A 98 5.55 -20.41 1.76
CA VAL A 98 4.57 -21.35 1.21
C VAL A 98 3.98 -20.74 -0.05
N ILE A 99 3.93 -21.50 -1.13
CA ILE A 99 3.48 -21.02 -2.45
C ILE A 99 2.11 -21.61 -2.74
N TYR A 100 1.15 -20.75 -3.04
CA TYR A 100 -0.19 -21.13 -3.50
C TYR A 100 -0.38 -20.67 -4.94
N ARG A 101 -0.95 -21.53 -5.79
CA ARG A 101 -1.21 -21.28 -7.22
C ARG A 101 -2.69 -21.41 -7.60
N GLU A 102 -3.50 -21.83 -6.65
CA GLU A 102 -4.95 -21.96 -6.76
C GLU A 102 -5.60 -21.66 -5.41
N ASP A 103 -6.93 -21.58 -5.40
CA ASP A 103 -7.71 -21.45 -4.18
C ASP A 103 -7.55 -22.71 -3.31
N GLU A 104 -7.38 -22.52 -2.01
CA GLU A 104 -7.27 -23.63 -1.06
C GLU A 104 -8.33 -23.51 0.01
N LYS A 105 -9.13 -24.56 0.15
CA LYS A 105 -10.26 -24.63 1.09
C LYS A 105 -9.85 -25.08 2.51
N ASP A 106 -8.68 -25.68 2.67
CA ASP A 106 -8.14 -26.14 3.95
C ASP A 106 -6.61 -26.03 3.91
N VAL A 107 -6.06 -25.13 4.72
CA VAL A 107 -4.61 -24.91 4.86
C VAL A 107 -4.19 -24.96 6.32
N SER A 108 -3.06 -25.64 6.57
CA SER A 108 -2.43 -25.70 7.89
C SER A 108 -1.22 -24.79 7.96
N LEU A 109 -1.45 -23.51 8.23
CA LEU A 109 -0.42 -22.49 8.35
C LEU A 109 -0.15 -22.17 9.83
N SER A 110 1.10 -22.32 10.27
CA SER A 110 1.50 -22.11 11.67
C SER A 110 1.57 -20.63 12.05
N LYS A 111 2.17 -19.81 11.18
CA LYS A 111 2.23 -18.35 11.30
C LYS A 111 2.60 -17.75 9.95
N VAL A 112 1.87 -16.75 9.48
CA VAL A 112 2.18 -15.99 8.26
C VAL A 112 2.22 -14.52 8.61
N VAL A 113 3.30 -13.84 8.25
CA VAL A 113 3.56 -12.44 8.61
C VAL A 113 3.59 -11.56 7.37
N SER A 114 3.94 -12.09 6.21
CA SER A 114 3.98 -11.33 4.97
C SER A 114 3.50 -12.14 3.77
N VAL A 115 3.03 -11.45 2.74
CA VAL A 115 2.54 -12.02 1.50
C VAL A 115 3.02 -11.22 0.31
N GLU A 116 3.33 -11.92 -0.78
CA GLU A 116 3.70 -11.34 -2.07
C GLU A 116 3.01 -12.14 -3.17
N CYS A 117 2.29 -11.48 -4.07
CA CYS A 117 1.52 -12.14 -5.12
C CYS A 117 2.00 -11.71 -6.50
N PHE A 118 2.02 -12.65 -7.44
CA PHE A 118 2.59 -12.49 -8.78
C PHE A 118 1.51 -12.67 -9.84
N HIS A 119 1.55 -11.84 -10.86
CA HIS A 119 0.64 -11.91 -12.00
C HIS A 119 0.99 -13.09 -12.92
N GLY A 120 0.00 -13.59 -13.66
CA GLY A 120 0.07 -14.53 -14.79
C GLY A 120 1.35 -14.48 -15.65
N SER A 121 1.84 -13.27 -15.88
CA SER A 121 2.85 -12.95 -16.90
C SER A 121 4.29 -12.86 -16.37
N ASP A 122 4.50 -12.82 -15.05
CA ASP A 122 5.81 -12.50 -14.43
C ASP A 122 6.63 -13.74 -14.00
N ALA A 123 6.55 -14.85 -14.75
CA ALA A 123 7.26 -16.11 -14.44
C ALA A 123 8.44 -16.39 -15.38
#